data_AF-A0A8J6Q8B0-F1
#
_entry.id   AF-A0A8J6Q8B0-F1
#
_cell.length_a   1.000
_cell.length_b   1.000
_cell.length_c   1.000
_cell.angle_alpha   90.00
_cell.angle_beta   90.00
_cell.angle_gamma   90.00
#
_symmetry.space_group_name_H-M   'P 1'
#
loop_
_entity.id
_entity.type
_entity.pdbx_description
1 polymer ?
#
loop_
_entity_poly.entity_id
_entity_poly.type
_entity_poly.pdbx_seq_one_letter_code
_entity_poly.pdbx_strand_id
1 'polypeptide(L)'
;MVTYKKAVLFAGLLYFACLCFSLYKESFFNGFLNVNVFTGTIIILILVVVYYIDLLKSRLAINFLSLPEFWVVTGLLVFNIGYLPILILIHANIETAIDTNMEMFILNLLLYGSFIKAFLCYKPQN
;
A
#
# COMPACT_ATOMS: atom_id res chain seq x y z
N MET A 1 -3.55 -0.45 -21.90
CA MET A 1 -3.41 -1.75 -21.21
C MET A 1 -1.99 -2.35 -21.24
N VAL A 2 -1.31 -2.43 -22.39
CA VAL A 2 0.04 -3.04 -22.48
C VAL A 2 1.09 -2.30 -21.64
N THR A 3 1.02 -0.97 -21.56
CA THR A 3 1.95 -0.14 -20.76
C THR A 3 1.75 -0.34 -19.25
N TYR A 4 0.51 -0.49 -18.78
CA TYR A 4 0.19 -0.71 -17.37
C TYR A 4 0.73 -2.04 -16.84
N LYS A 5 0.49 -3.13 -17.59
CA LYS A 5 1.02 -4.46 -17.22
C LYS A 5 2.55 -4.46 -17.12
N LYS A 6 3.24 -3.76 -18.03
CA LYS A 6 4.69 -3.59 -17.98
C LYS A 6 5.14 -2.78 -16.76
N ALA A 7 4.42 -1.71 -16.40
CA ALA A 7 4.73 -0.90 -15.22
C ALA A 7 4.58 -1.70 -13.91
N VAL A 8 3.50 -2.49 -13.77
CA VAL A 8 3.29 -3.37 -12.61
C VAL A 8 4.38 -4.44 -12.52
N LEU A 9 4.73 -5.05 -13.65
CA LEU A 9 5.77 -6.07 -13.70
C LEU A 9 7.15 -5.50 -13.33
N PHE A 10 7.49 -4.31 -13.84
CA PHE A 10 8.71 -3.60 -13.47
C PHE A 10 8.72 -3.25 -11.98
N ALA A 11 7.61 -2.74 -11.44
CA ALA A 11 7.48 -2.44 -10.01
C ALA A 11 7.67 -3.70 -9.14
N GLY A 12 7.11 -4.84 -9.56
CA GLY A 12 7.30 -6.12 -8.88
C GLY A 12 8.76 -6.60 -8.89
N LEU A 13 9.45 -6.47 -10.04
CA LEU A 13 10.88 -6.79 -10.14
C LEU A 13 11.75 -5.88 -9.27
N LEU A 14 11.45 -4.57 -9.27
CA LEU A 14 12.15 -3.60 -8.43
C LEU A 14 11.96 -3.91 -6.94
N TYR A 15 10.72 -4.19 -6.52
CA TYR A 15 10.42 -4.60 -5.16
C TYR A 15 11.19 -5.86 -4.75
N PHE A 16 11.22 -6.88 -5.61
CA PHE A 16 11.96 -8.11 -5.34
C PHE A 16 13.48 -7.87 -5.21
N ALA A 17 14.05 -7.04 -6.08
CA ALA A 17 15.46 -6.66 -5.98
C ALA A 17 15.77 -5.93 -4.67
N CYS A 18 14.90 -5.00 -4.24
CA CYS A 18 15.03 -4.30 -2.97
C CYS A 18 14.87 -5.25 -1.76
N LEU A 19 14.00 -6.25 -1.85
CA LEU A 19 13.87 -7.30 -0.84
C LEU A 19 15.18 -8.08 -0.70
N CYS A 20 15.75 -8.58 -1.81
CA CYS A 20 17.03 -9.28 -1.79
C CYS A 20 18.16 -8.42 -1.20
N PHE A 21 18.20 -7.13 -1.58
CA PHE A 21 19.17 -6.19 -1.03
C PHE A 21 18.99 -5.99 0.48
N SER A 22 17.74 -5.81 0.93
CA SER A 22 17.42 -5.61 2.34
C SER A 22 17.78 -6.86 3.15
N LEU A 23 17.49 -8.06 2.64
CA LEU A 23 17.86 -9.33 3.29
C LEU A 23 19.37 -9.52 3.40
N TYR A 24 20.16 -8.98 2.47
CA TYR A 24 21.61 -9.05 2.51
C TYR A 24 22.23 -8.03 3.49
N LYS A 25 21.65 -6.82 3.55
CA LYS A 25 22.19 -5.68 4.33
C LYS A 25 21.65 -5.60 5.76
N GLU A 26 20.36 -5.88 5.94
CA GLU A 26 19.65 -5.81 7.21
C GLU A 26 19.52 -7.23 7.74
N SER A 27 20.04 -7.49 8.95
CA SER A 27 20.00 -8.83 9.53
C SER A 27 18.55 -9.27 9.70
N PHE A 28 18.16 -10.36 9.02
CA PHE A 28 16.80 -10.90 9.00
C PHE A 28 16.16 -11.06 10.39
N PHE A 29 16.96 -11.38 11.41
CA PHE A 29 16.49 -11.70 12.75
C PHE A 29 16.49 -10.53 13.74
N ASN A 30 17.21 -9.45 13.48
CA ASN A 30 17.40 -8.35 14.44
C ASN A 30 17.02 -6.96 13.89
N GLY A 31 16.67 -6.84 12.61
CA GLY A 31 16.37 -5.55 11.98
C GLY A 31 14.99 -5.53 11.32
N PHE A 32 14.25 -4.45 11.54
CA PHE A 32 13.12 -4.10 10.69
C PHE A 32 13.65 -3.85 9.26
N LEU A 33 13.03 -4.47 8.24
CA LEU A 33 13.48 -4.37 6.85
C LEU A 33 13.15 -2.99 6.24
N ASN A 34 13.78 -1.93 6.75
CA ASN A 34 13.42 -0.54 6.49
C ASN A 34 13.42 -0.23 4.99
N VAL A 35 14.49 -0.63 4.29
CA VAL A 35 14.64 -0.35 2.85
C VAL A 35 13.52 -1.02 2.06
N ASN A 36 13.19 -2.27 2.38
CA ASN A 36 12.12 -3.02 1.73
C ASN A 36 10.75 -2.40 2.00
N VAL A 37 10.46 -2.06 3.25
CA VAL A 37 9.17 -1.50 3.67
C VAL A 37 8.95 -0.11 3.06
N PHE A 38 9.98 0.75 3.07
CA PHE A 38 9.91 2.08 2.47
C PHE A 38 9.68 1.99 0.95
N THR A 39 10.43 1.12 0.29
CA THR A 39 10.29 0.91 -1.16
C THR A 39 8.93 0.35 -1.52
N GLY A 40 8.44 -0.64 -0.77
CA GLY A 40 7.09 -1.21 -0.95
C GLY A 40 6.00 -0.16 -0.80
N THR A 41 6.10 0.69 0.22
CA THR A 41 5.14 1.78 0.47
C THR A 41 5.05 2.74 -0.71
N ILE A 42 6.19 3.18 -1.25
CA ILE A 42 6.25 4.08 -2.41
C ILE A 42 5.68 3.41 -3.65
N ILE A 43 6.06 2.16 -3.92
CA ILE A 43 5.56 1.41 -5.08
C ILE A 43 4.04 1.29 -5.02
N ILE A 44 3.47 0.92 -3.87
CA ILE A 44 2.03 0.81 -3.69
C ILE A 44 1.35 2.16 -3.93
N LEU A 45 1.86 3.25 -3.38
CA LEU A 45 1.30 4.59 -3.61
C LEU A 45 1.28 4.96 -5.11
N ILE A 46 2.35 4.65 -5.85
CA ILE A 46 2.40 4.87 -7.30
C ILE A 46 1.31 4.04 -8.00
N LEU A 47 1.20 2.75 -7.69
CA LEU A 47 0.21 1.85 -8.31
C LEU A 47 -1.22 2.27 -8.01
N VAL A 48 -1.48 2.72 -6.79
CA VAL A 48 -2.76 3.25 -6.34
C VAL A 48 -3.14 4.50 -7.14
N VAL A 49 -2.22 5.45 -7.33
CA VAL A 49 -2.46 6.65 -8.15
C VAL A 49 -2.78 6.26 -9.59
N VAL A 50 -2.02 5.33 -10.17
CA VAL A 50 -2.28 4.84 -11.54
C VAL A 50 -3.67 4.20 -11.64
N TYR A 51 -4.09 3.41 -10.64
CA TYR A 51 -5.44 2.86 -10.59
C TYR A 51 -6.52 3.95 -10.59
N TYR A 52 -6.38 5.00 -9.78
CA TYR A 52 -7.36 6.09 -9.76
C TYR A 52 -7.41 6.87 -11.07
N ILE A 53 -6.26 7.10 -11.72
CA ILE A 53 -6.22 7.72 -13.05
C ILE A 53 -7.02 6.88 -14.06
N ASP A 54 -6.87 5.56 -14.05
CA ASP A 54 -7.60 4.67 -14.95
C ASP A 54 -9.09 4.58 -14.58
N LEU A 55 -9.42 4.54 -13.29
CA LEU A 55 -10.80 4.55 -12.80
C LEU A 55 -11.54 5.82 -13.25
N LEU A 56 -10.92 6.99 -13.11
CA LEU A 56 -11.48 8.28 -13.53
C LEU A 56 -11.72 8.38 -15.04
N LYS A 57 -10.90 7.69 -15.85
CA LYS A 57 -11.09 7.61 -17.31
C LYS A 57 -12.16 6.61 -17.72
N SER A 58 -12.58 5.72 -16.83
CA SER A 58 -13.53 4.66 -17.13
C SER A 58 -14.98 5.10 -16.91
N ARG A 59 -15.92 4.50 -17.65
CA ARG A 59 -17.36 4.67 -17.37
C ARG A 59 -17.79 4.11 -16.00
N LEU A 60 -16.93 3.30 -15.36
CA LEU A 60 -17.16 2.76 -14.02
C LEU A 60 -17.02 3.84 -12.93
N ALA A 61 -16.49 5.03 -13.26
CA ALA A 61 -16.44 6.19 -12.37
C ALA A 61 -17.82 6.65 -11.87
N ILE A 62 -18.93 6.20 -12.47
CA ILE A 62 -20.29 6.58 -12.04
C ILE A 62 -20.74 5.74 -10.83
N ASN A 63 -20.23 4.52 -10.65
CA ASN A 63 -20.61 3.64 -9.53
C ASN A 63 -19.40 2.97 -8.87
N PHE A 64 -18.29 3.71 -8.73
CA PHE A 64 -17.04 3.17 -8.17
C PHE A 64 -17.17 2.65 -6.74
N LEU A 65 -18.12 3.19 -5.95
CA LEU A 65 -18.39 2.73 -4.58
C LEU A 65 -18.89 1.27 -4.53
N SER A 66 -19.39 0.75 -5.64
CA SER A 66 -19.82 -0.65 -5.76
C SER A 66 -18.71 -1.60 -6.21
N LEU A 67 -17.53 -1.08 -6.57
CA LEU A 67 -16.40 -1.88 -7.03
C LEU A 67 -15.57 -2.38 -5.84
N PRO A 68 -15.37 -3.71 -5.69
CA PRO A 68 -14.47 -4.26 -4.68
C PRO A 68 -13.05 -3.69 -4.78
N GLU A 69 -12.54 -3.51 -5.99
CA GLU A 69 -11.17 -3.05 -6.25
C GLU A 69 -10.96 -1.63 -5.72
N PHE A 70 -11.99 -0.78 -5.80
CA PHE A 70 -11.92 0.58 -5.29
C PHE A 70 -11.67 0.58 -3.77
N TRP A 71 -12.35 -0.28 -3.02
CA TRP A 71 -12.18 -0.36 -1.57
C TRP A 71 -10.81 -0.92 -1.17
N VAL A 72 -10.31 -1.94 -1.87
CA VAL A 72 -8.94 -2.46 -1.63
C VAL A 72 -7.91 -1.37 -1.87
N VAL A 73 -7.98 -0.68 -3.01
CA VAL A 73 -7.02 0.37 -3.39
C VAL A 73 -7.13 1.58 -2.46
N THR A 74 -8.33 1.95 -2.02
CA THR A 74 -8.54 3.04 -1.06
C THR A 74 -7.96 2.71 0.30
N GLY A 75 -8.16 1.49 0.80
CA GLY A 75 -7.56 1.03 2.05
C GLY A 75 -6.04 1.12 2.00
N LEU A 76 -5.44 0.66 0.90
CA LEU A 76 -4.00 0.77 0.66
C LEU A 76 -3.53 2.23 0.60
N LEU A 77 -4.26 3.13 -0.06
CA LEU A 77 -3.92 4.55 -0.11
C LEU A 77 -3.85 5.14 1.31
N VAL A 78 -4.93 4.99 2.08
CA VAL A 78 -5.06 5.58 3.42
C VAL A 78 -3.99 5.03 4.36
N PHE A 79 -3.77 3.71 4.33
CA PHE A 79 -2.73 3.08 5.12
C PHE A 79 -1.35 3.61 4.77
N ASN A 80 -0.97 3.62 3.48
CA ASN A 80 0.38 3.99 3.08
C ASN A 80 0.65 5.49 3.23
N ILE A 81 -0.36 6.37 3.06
CA ILE A 81 -0.22 7.80 3.35
C ILE A 81 -0.01 8.05 4.84
N GLY A 82 -0.75 7.37 5.72
CA GLY A 82 -0.59 7.55 7.16
C GLY A 82 0.67 6.88 7.72
N TYR A 83 1.07 5.75 7.13
CA TYR A 83 2.23 4.98 7.56
C TYR A 83 3.57 5.63 7.15
N LEU A 84 3.63 6.30 6.01
CA LEU A 84 4.88 6.88 5.49
C LEU A 84 5.48 7.96 6.42
N PRO A 85 4.72 8.93 6.97
CA PRO A 85 5.22 9.85 7.99
C PRO A 85 5.73 9.15 9.25
N ILE A 86 5.01 8.13 9.74
CA ILE A 86 5.41 7.35 10.92
C ILE A 86 6.77 6.67 10.66
N LEU A 87 6.92 6.05 9.49
CA LEU A 87 8.15 5.39 9.08
C LEU A 87 9.33 6.37 9.01
N ILE A 88 9.11 7.60 8.52
CA ILE A 88 10.13 8.66 8.46
C ILE A 88 10.51 9.11 9.88
N LEU A 89 9.54 9.32 10.77
CA LEU A 89 9.78 9.75 12.15
C LEU A 89 10.59 8.71 12.94
N ILE A 90 10.24 7.43 12.80
CA ILE A 90 10.98 6.31 13.39
C ILE A 90 12.42 6.28 12.86
N HIS A 91 12.60 6.38 11.55
CA HIS A 91 13.94 6.32 10.94
C HIS A 91 14.81 7.53 11.32
N ALA A 92 14.22 8.71 11.47
CA ALA A 92 14.94 9.91 11.85
C ALA A 92 15.37 9.94 13.32
N ASN A 93 15.05 8.91 14.13
CA ASN A 93 15.27 8.87 15.58
C ASN A 93 14.68 10.10 16.31
N ILE A 94 13.70 10.78 15.69
CA ILE A 94 13.08 11.99 16.26
C ILE A 94 12.16 11.61 17.44
N GLU A 95 11.74 10.34 17.52
CA GLU A 95 10.77 9.88 18.50
C GLU A 95 11.28 8.64 19.25
N THR A 96 12.12 8.86 20.27
CA THR A 96 12.38 7.82 21.29
C THR A 96 11.23 7.71 22.31
N ALA A 97 10.14 8.48 22.16
CA ALA A 97 9.10 8.62 23.18
C ALA A 97 7.65 8.59 22.68
N ILE A 98 7.38 8.46 21.37
CA ILE A 98 6.01 8.43 20.85
C ILE A 98 5.60 6.98 20.60
N ASP A 99 4.61 6.54 21.37
CA ASP A 99 3.98 5.24 21.23
C ASP A 99 3.13 5.21 19.95
N THR A 100 3.72 4.79 18.84
CA THR A 100 3.06 4.71 17.51
C THR A 100 1.99 3.62 17.41
N ASN A 101 1.72 2.89 18.50
CA ASN A 101 0.77 1.77 18.50
C ASN A 101 -0.66 2.22 18.20
N MET A 102 -1.07 3.41 18.67
CA MET A 102 -2.44 3.89 18.47
C MET A 102 -2.68 4.30 17.02
N GLU A 103 -1.71 4.97 16.40
CA GLU A 103 -1.73 5.34 14.99
C GLU A 103 -1.74 4.09 14.11
N MET A 104 -0.88 3.12 14.41
CA MET A 104 -0.84 1.84 13.71
C MET A 104 -2.15 1.06 13.86
N PHE A 105 -2.78 1.11 15.03
CA PHE A 105 -4.10 0.51 15.25
C PHE A 105 -5.17 1.17 14.38
N ILE A 106 -5.23 2.50 14.35
CA ILE A 106 -6.19 3.25 13.54
C ILE A 106 -5.98 2.97 12.04
N LEU A 107 -4.74 2.97 11.56
CA LEU A 107 -4.43 2.67 10.16
C LEU A 107 -4.84 1.25 9.77
N ASN A 108 -4.57 0.27 10.63
CA ASN A 108 -5.00 -1.11 10.41
C ASN A 108 -6.53 -1.24 10.42
N LEU A 109 -7.23 -0.55 11.33
CA LEU A 109 -8.68 -0.53 11.39
C LEU A 109 -9.29 -0.01 10.08
N LEU A 110 -8.75 1.08 9.54
CA LEU A 110 -9.20 1.64 8.26
C LEU A 110 -8.89 0.73 7.07
N LEU A 111 -7.70 0.11 7.06
CA LEU A 111 -7.29 -0.83 6.01
C LEU A 111 -8.21 -2.06 5.98
N TYR A 112 -8.37 -2.73 7.13
CA TYR A 112 -9.20 -3.93 7.23
C TYR A 112 -10.68 -3.61 7.05
N GLY A 113 -11.16 -2.47 7.54
CA GLY A 113 -12.52 -1.99 7.27
C GLY A 113 -12.77 -1.81 5.77
N SER A 114 -11.79 -1.30 5.04
CA SER A 114 -11.85 -1.19 3.57
C SER A 114 -11.87 -2.56 2.90
N PHE A 115 -11.05 -3.51 3.34
CA PHE A 115 -11.08 -4.87 2.81
C PHE A 115 -12.40 -5.59 3.06
N ILE A 116 -12.96 -5.50 4.27
CA ILE A 116 -14.28 -6.05 4.59
C ILE A 116 -15.33 -5.46 3.64
N LYS A 117 -15.29 -4.15 3.41
CA LYS A 117 -16.21 -3.50 2.48
C LYS A 117 -16.01 -3.96 1.03
N ALA A 118 -14.78 -4.19 0.60
CA ALA A 118 -14.49 -4.77 -0.71
C ALA A 118 -15.17 -6.15 -0.88
N PHE A 119 -15.07 -7.02 0.13
CA PHE A 119 -15.72 -8.33 0.12
C PHE A 119 -17.25 -8.23 0.16
N LEU A 120 -17.83 -7.24 0.82
CA LEU A 120 -19.28 -7.00 0.80
C LEU A 120 -19.77 -6.52 -0.57
N CYS A 121 -18.95 -5.77 -1.30
CA CYS A 121 -19.23 -5.34 -2.67
C CYS A 121 -19.02 -6.46 -3.70
N TYR A 122 -18.34 -7.55 -3.32
CA TYR A 122 -18.07 -8.65 -4.23
C TYR A 122 -19.36 -9.38 -4.58
N LYS A 123 -19.80 -9.23 -5.83
CA LYS A 123 -20.91 -9.99 -6.39
C LYS A 123 -20.35 -11.24 -7.07
N PRO A 124 -20.73 -12.46 -6.66
CA PRO A 124 -20.38 -13.66 -7.40
C PRO A 124 -20.96 -13.56 -8.81
N GLN A 125 -20.13 -13.80 -9.82
CA GLN A 125 -20.57 -13.90 -11.22
C GLN A 125 -21.32 -15.22 -11.38
N ASN A 126 -22.64 -15.21 -11.15
CA ASN A 126 -23.55 -16.28 -11.55
C ASN A 126 -24.12 -15.99 -12.94
#